data_AF-A0A177XWY0-F1
#
_entry.id   AF-A0A177XWY0-F1
#
_cell.length_a   1.000
_cell.length_b   1.000
_cell.length_c   1.000
_cell.angle_alpha   90.00
_cell.angle_beta   90.00
_cell.angle_gamma   90.00
#
_symmetry.space_group_name_H-M   'P 1'
#
loop_
_entity.id
_entity.type
_entity.pdbx_description
1 polymer ?
#
loop_
_entity_poly.entity_id
_entity_poly.type
_entity_poly.pdbx_seq_one_letter_code
_entity_poly.pdbx_strand_id
1 'polypeptide(L)'
;MKTLKLLTLFGITFGLSGCFEGNKNTEQLCESNPALQCERLNMGDGQCRVPRTDLIWHRFEVMKKPTDLNLIKEYRYVAAYKKCLELASQIQPLDQKGVKQQRFTALVNSGNDLESIVAALEKSDSPESLYFLWSQIGSEEARRGFLQLEGTEALESAEMQYALATFYTSRDQKKTLQLLIHALELTNRSNINTEVFKSLASTTYRMGMKKEAYVWTMVAQKFNVPIASDSELQLLYGFDKSVYDQLDDIADQVEDAIMSGTFNGAIIPKFKES
;
A
#
# COMPACT_ATOMS: atom_id res chain seq x y z
N MET A 1 40.54 -32.55 -66.55
CA MET A 1 39.07 -32.59 -66.72
C MET A 1 38.45 -32.00 -65.47
N LYS A 2 38.07 -30.72 -65.53
CA LYS A 2 36.68 -30.22 -65.47
C LYS A 2 36.00 -30.40 -64.10
N THR A 3 35.87 -29.25 -63.42
CA THR A 3 34.70 -28.77 -62.63
C THR A 3 34.33 -29.59 -61.39
N LEU A 4 34.10 -28.99 -60.22
CA LEU A 4 33.01 -28.04 -59.99
C LEU A 4 33.24 -27.32 -58.64
N LYS A 5 33.13 -25.98 -58.64
CA LYS A 5 33.04 -25.16 -57.42
C LYS A 5 31.73 -25.50 -56.70
N LEU A 6 31.80 -25.81 -55.41
CA LEU A 6 30.62 -25.80 -54.54
C LEU A 6 30.82 -24.73 -53.46
N LEU A 7 30.16 -23.59 -53.64
CA LEU A 7 29.98 -22.59 -52.59
C LEU A 7 29.18 -23.24 -51.46
N THR A 8 29.77 -23.36 -50.28
CA THR A 8 29.06 -23.69 -49.05
C THR A 8 28.76 -22.38 -48.33
N LEU A 9 27.49 -21.98 -48.40
CA LEU A 9 26.92 -20.85 -47.68
C LEU A 9 26.86 -21.21 -46.19
N PHE A 10 27.71 -20.62 -45.36
CA PHE A 10 27.71 -20.81 -43.91
C PHE A 10 26.52 -20.02 -43.34
N GLY A 11 25.37 -20.70 -43.21
CA GLY A 11 24.19 -20.17 -42.54
C GLY A 11 24.44 -20.06 -41.04
N ILE A 12 24.62 -18.83 -40.56
CA ILE A 12 24.61 -18.50 -39.13
C ILE A 12 23.18 -18.68 -38.64
N THR A 13 22.86 -19.86 -38.09
CA THR A 13 21.69 -20.03 -37.24
C THR A 13 22.02 -19.45 -35.87
N PHE A 14 21.76 -18.16 -35.68
CA PHE A 14 21.57 -17.57 -34.37
C PHE A 14 20.34 -18.24 -33.75
N GLY A 15 20.57 -19.19 -32.84
CA GLY A 15 19.56 -19.62 -31.89
C GLY A 15 19.26 -18.46 -30.95
N LEU A 16 18.31 -17.60 -31.32
CA LEU A 16 17.64 -16.71 -30.37
C LEU A 16 16.77 -17.60 -29.47
N SER A 17 17.36 -18.17 -28.43
CA SER A 17 16.62 -18.66 -27.27
C SER A 17 16.16 -17.44 -26.46
N GLY A 18 15.20 -16.70 -27.01
CA GLY A 18 14.37 -15.82 -26.19
C GLY A 18 13.50 -16.70 -25.33
N CYS A 19 13.62 -16.59 -24.00
CA CYS A 19 12.68 -17.14 -23.04
C CYS A 19 11.27 -16.66 -23.40
N PHE A 20 10.53 -17.49 -24.13
CA PHE A 20 9.08 -17.44 -24.19
C PHE A 20 8.53 -17.92 -22.84
N GLU A 21 8.70 -17.10 -21.79
CA GLU A 21 7.68 -17.06 -20.73
C GLU A 21 6.46 -16.38 -21.34
N GLY A 22 5.76 -17.14 -22.19
CA GLY A 22 4.55 -16.68 -22.85
C GLY A 22 3.53 -16.23 -21.81
N ASN A 23 2.81 -15.14 -22.13
CA ASN A 23 1.71 -14.59 -21.34
C ASN A 23 0.70 -15.70 -20.96
N LYS A 24 0.95 -16.42 -19.86
CA LYS A 24 0.02 -17.42 -19.35
C LYS A 24 -1.23 -16.68 -18.88
N ASN A 25 -2.40 -17.14 -19.32
CA ASN A 25 -3.64 -16.65 -18.73
C ASN A 25 -3.87 -17.29 -17.35
N THR A 26 -4.79 -16.75 -16.56
CA THR A 26 -5.04 -17.18 -15.18
C THR A 26 -5.38 -18.67 -15.10
N GLU A 27 -6.14 -19.20 -16.07
CA GLU A 27 -6.50 -20.61 -16.16
C GLU A 27 -5.25 -21.50 -16.33
N GLN A 28 -4.37 -21.16 -17.26
CA GLN A 28 -3.09 -21.87 -17.46
C GLN A 28 -2.18 -21.80 -16.24
N LEU A 29 -2.18 -20.66 -15.52
CA LEU A 29 -1.44 -20.51 -14.27
C LEU A 29 -1.96 -21.47 -13.20
N CYS A 30 -3.28 -21.56 -13.04
CA CYS A 30 -3.93 -22.46 -12.10
C CYS A 30 -3.69 -23.93 -12.44
N GLU A 31 -3.82 -24.31 -13.72
CA GLU A 31 -3.55 -25.68 -14.19
C GLU A 31 -2.08 -26.08 -13.96
N SER A 32 -1.15 -25.14 -14.17
CA SER A 32 0.29 -25.38 -13.97
C SER A 32 0.70 -25.40 -12.49
N ASN A 33 -0.12 -24.88 -11.57
CA ASN A 33 0.24 -24.69 -10.16
C ASN A 33 -0.91 -25.06 -9.21
N PRO A 34 -1.16 -26.36 -8.95
CA PRO A 34 -2.22 -26.82 -8.05
C PRO A 34 -2.11 -26.26 -6.62
N ALA A 35 -0.92 -25.87 -6.18
CA ALA A 35 -0.69 -25.23 -4.88
C ALA A 35 -1.40 -23.86 -4.72
N LEU A 36 -1.80 -23.22 -5.82
CA LEU A 36 -2.61 -21.98 -5.77
C LEU A 36 -4.06 -22.23 -5.31
N GLN A 37 -4.50 -23.48 -5.33
CA GLN A 37 -5.84 -23.92 -4.92
C GLN A 37 -6.97 -23.12 -5.60
N CYS A 38 -6.82 -22.85 -6.89
CA CYS A 38 -7.77 -22.03 -7.65
C CYS A 38 -9.20 -22.60 -7.63
N GLU A 39 -9.37 -23.92 -7.46
CA GLU A 39 -10.67 -24.58 -7.32
C GLU A 39 -11.49 -24.03 -6.14
N ARG A 40 -10.84 -23.42 -5.13
CA ARG A 40 -11.50 -22.78 -3.99
C ARG A 40 -12.08 -21.39 -4.32
N LEU A 41 -11.75 -20.83 -5.47
CA LEU A 41 -12.00 -19.42 -5.84
C LEU A 41 -13.15 -19.22 -6.84
N ASN A 42 -14.08 -20.18 -6.94
CA ASN A 42 -15.24 -20.09 -7.84
C ASN A 42 -14.84 -19.66 -9.28
N MET A 43 -13.94 -20.43 -9.88
CA MET A 43 -13.42 -20.18 -11.24
C MET A 43 -14.55 -20.20 -12.27
N GLY A 44 -14.40 -19.43 -13.36
CA GLY A 44 -15.39 -19.38 -14.45
C GLY A 44 -16.58 -18.46 -14.20
N ASP A 45 -16.78 -17.97 -12.97
CA ASP A 45 -17.77 -16.93 -12.70
C ASP A 45 -17.27 -15.55 -13.17
N GLY A 46 -18.12 -14.81 -13.88
CA GLY A 46 -17.83 -13.42 -14.29
C GLY A 46 -17.85 -12.45 -13.12
N GLN A 47 -18.63 -12.75 -12.07
CA GLN A 47 -18.62 -11.95 -10.84
C GLN A 47 -17.28 -12.11 -10.12
N CYS A 48 -16.77 -11.00 -9.59
CA CYS A 48 -15.50 -10.96 -8.85
C CYS A 48 -14.27 -11.43 -9.65
N ARG A 49 -14.34 -11.45 -10.99
CA ARG A 49 -13.22 -11.88 -11.86
C ARG A 49 -11.94 -11.11 -11.60
N VAL A 50 -12.02 -9.78 -11.46
CA VAL A 50 -10.84 -8.91 -11.24
C VAL A 50 -10.17 -9.22 -9.90
N PRO A 51 -10.83 -9.08 -8.73
CA PRO A 51 -10.18 -9.37 -7.45
C PRO A 51 -9.75 -10.84 -7.31
N ARG A 52 -10.47 -11.78 -7.95
CA ARG A 52 -10.03 -13.19 -8.03
C ARG A 52 -8.70 -13.33 -8.78
N THR A 53 -8.60 -12.69 -9.93
CA THR A 53 -7.39 -12.74 -10.77
C THR A 53 -6.21 -12.14 -10.01
N ASP A 54 -6.39 -10.96 -9.43
CA ASP A 54 -5.33 -10.31 -8.64
C ASP A 54 -4.85 -11.18 -7.49
N LEU A 55 -5.77 -11.84 -6.76
CA LEU A 55 -5.44 -12.79 -5.70
C LEU A 55 -4.62 -13.98 -6.22
N ILE A 56 -5.03 -14.61 -7.32
CA ILE A 56 -4.34 -15.78 -7.89
C ILE A 56 -2.90 -15.42 -8.29
N TRP A 57 -2.72 -14.30 -8.98
CA TRP A 57 -1.40 -13.85 -9.40
C TRP A 57 -0.54 -13.45 -8.21
N HIS A 58 -1.11 -12.80 -7.20
CA HIS A 58 -0.36 -12.49 -5.98
C HIS A 58 0.04 -13.74 -5.21
N ARG A 59 -0.82 -14.76 -5.11
CA ARG A 59 -0.47 -16.06 -4.51
C ARG A 59 0.71 -16.72 -5.21
N PHE A 60 0.80 -16.57 -6.54
CA PHE A 60 1.96 -17.07 -7.28
C PHE A 60 3.25 -16.32 -6.91
N GLU A 61 3.18 -15.03 -6.61
CA GLU A 61 4.33 -14.27 -6.08
C GLU A 61 4.68 -14.68 -4.63
N VAL A 62 3.68 -14.95 -3.79
CA VAL A 62 3.88 -15.46 -2.42
C VAL A 62 4.56 -16.84 -2.45
N MET A 63 4.17 -17.73 -3.36
CA MET A 63 4.82 -19.03 -3.54
C MET A 63 6.31 -18.90 -3.87
N LYS A 64 6.70 -17.88 -4.63
CA LYS A 64 8.12 -17.60 -4.95
C LYS A 64 8.84 -16.96 -3.76
N LYS A 65 8.15 -16.08 -3.02
CA LYS A 65 8.73 -15.27 -1.95
C LYS A 65 7.72 -15.09 -0.80
N PRO A 66 7.70 -16.00 0.20
CA PRO A 66 6.73 -15.97 1.29
C PRO A 66 7.19 -15.04 2.44
N THR A 67 7.41 -13.76 2.14
CA THR A 67 7.74 -12.75 3.17
C THR A 67 6.48 -12.19 3.83
N ASP A 68 6.59 -11.69 5.04
CA ASP A 68 5.50 -11.05 5.79
C ASP A 68 4.80 -9.95 4.99
N LEU A 69 5.55 -9.08 4.30
CA LEU A 69 4.99 -8.08 3.40
C LEU A 69 4.10 -8.69 2.29
N ASN A 70 4.50 -9.84 1.76
CA ASN A 70 3.73 -10.54 0.73
C ASN A 70 2.50 -11.22 1.31
N LEU A 71 2.57 -11.76 2.53
CA LEU A 71 1.42 -12.30 3.25
C LEU A 71 0.41 -11.20 3.62
N ILE A 72 0.88 -10.05 4.12
CA ILE A 72 0.05 -8.87 4.39
C ILE A 72 -0.64 -8.38 3.11
N LYS A 73 0.09 -8.36 1.99
CA LYS A 73 -0.49 -8.01 0.68
C LYS A 73 -1.51 -9.06 0.22
N GLU A 74 -1.28 -10.34 0.48
CA GLU A 74 -2.25 -11.40 0.19
C GLU A 74 -3.53 -11.21 0.99
N TYR A 75 -3.42 -10.91 2.29
CA TYR A 75 -4.58 -10.61 3.14
C TYR A 75 -5.48 -9.55 2.52
N ARG A 76 -4.89 -8.46 1.98
CA ARG A 76 -5.65 -7.39 1.30
C ARG A 76 -6.36 -7.88 0.05
N TYR A 77 -5.73 -8.73 -0.77
CA TYR A 77 -6.38 -9.32 -1.95
C TYR A 77 -7.50 -10.29 -1.58
N VAL A 78 -7.28 -11.13 -0.57
CA VAL A 78 -8.33 -12.03 -0.05
C VAL A 78 -9.50 -11.22 0.50
N ALA A 79 -9.24 -10.16 1.27
CA ALA A 79 -10.27 -9.28 1.81
C ALA A 79 -11.09 -8.57 0.71
N ALA A 80 -10.42 -8.09 -0.35
CA ALA A 80 -11.08 -7.49 -1.51
C ALA A 80 -11.95 -8.51 -2.27
N TYR A 81 -11.45 -9.73 -2.48
CA TYR A 81 -12.20 -10.81 -3.10
C TYR A 81 -13.41 -11.23 -2.26
N LYS A 82 -13.22 -11.43 -0.95
CA LYS A 82 -14.29 -11.71 0.03
C LYS A 82 -15.38 -10.65 -0.02
N LYS A 83 -15.03 -9.36 0.04
CA LYS A 83 -15.99 -8.25 -0.05
C LYS A 83 -16.80 -8.28 -1.34
N CYS A 84 -16.16 -8.62 -2.47
CA CYS A 84 -16.89 -8.79 -3.72
C CYS A 84 -17.89 -9.96 -3.63
N LEU A 85 -17.47 -11.10 -3.07
CA LEU A 85 -18.33 -12.27 -2.92
C LEU A 85 -19.53 -12.03 -1.99
N GLU A 86 -19.38 -11.23 -0.93
CA GLU A 86 -20.48 -10.84 -0.03
C GLU A 86 -21.62 -10.14 -0.76
N LEU A 87 -21.29 -9.35 -1.79
CA LEU A 87 -22.27 -8.71 -2.67
C LEU A 87 -22.77 -9.70 -3.73
N ALA A 88 -21.87 -10.44 -4.38
CA ALA A 88 -22.21 -11.34 -5.47
C ALA A 88 -23.04 -12.57 -5.05
N SER A 89 -22.93 -13.03 -3.80
CA SER A 89 -23.69 -14.15 -3.24
C SER A 89 -25.17 -13.84 -3.05
N GLN A 90 -25.54 -12.55 -3.03
CA GLN A 90 -26.92 -12.08 -2.94
C GLN A 90 -27.65 -12.11 -4.29
N ILE A 91 -26.90 -12.16 -5.40
CA ILE A 91 -27.44 -12.17 -6.75
C ILE A 91 -27.97 -13.56 -7.09
N GLN A 92 -29.23 -13.64 -7.54
CA GLN A 92 -29.84 -14.87 -8.04
C GLN A 92 -29.50 -15.07 -9.53
N PRO A 93 -28.77 -16.14 -9.91
CA PRO A 93 -28.53 -16.46 -11.31
C PRO A 93 -29.84 -16.90 -11.99
N LEU A 94 -30.08 -16.43 -13.23
CA LEU A 94 -31.27 -16.80 -14.00
C LEU A 94 -31.21 -18.26 -14.48
N ASP A 95 -30.05 -18.69 -14.99
CA ASP A 95 -29.95 -19.97 -15.73
C ASP A 95 -28.96 -20.98 -15.11
N GLN A 96 -28.05 -20.54 -14.24
CA GLN A 96 -26.94 -21.37 -13.74
C GLN A 96 -27.22 -21.92 -12.34
N LYS A 97 -27.78 -23.12 -12.28
CA LYS A 97 -27.96 -23.87 -11.04
C LYS A 97 -26.59 -24.16 -10.39
N GLY A 98 -26.46 -23.90 -9.09
CA GLY A 98 -25.25 -24.21 -8.32
C GLY A 98 -24.24 -23.06 -8.16
N VAL A 99 -24.27 -22.03 -9.01
CA VAL A 99 -23.34 -20.88 -8.90
C VAL A 99 -23.50 -20.13 -7.58
N LYS A 100 -24.74 -19.99 -7.10
CA LYS A 100 -24.99 -19.40 -5.77
C LYS A 100 -24.29 -20.17 -4.65
N GLN A 101 -24.31 -21.51 -4.73
CA GLN A 101 -23.63 -22.36 -3.76
C GLN A 101 -22.10 -22.22 -3.87
N GLN A 102 -21.55 -22.18 -5.09
CA GLN A 102 -20.11 -22.01 -5.31
C GLN A 102 -19.60 -20.65 -4.81
N ARG A 103 -20.35 -19.56 -5.04
CA ARG A 103 -20.05 -18.24 -4.47
C ARG A 103 -20.02 -18.26 -2.95
N PHE A 104 -21.00 -18.92 -2.32
CA PHE A 104 -21.04 -19.05 -0.86
C PHE A 104 -19.85 -19.89 -0.35
N THR A 105 -19.53 -20.99 -1.00
CA THR A 105 -18.34 -21.80 -0.66
C THR A 105 -17.05 -20.99 -0.80
N ALA A 106 -16.86 -20.24 -1.89
CA ALA A 106 -15.68 -19.38 -2.05
C ALA A 106 -15.63 -18.25 -1.01
N LEU A 107 -16.79 -17.75 -0.57
CA LEU A 107 -16.88 -16.74 0.49
C LEU A 107 -16.38 -17.29 1.83
N VAL A 108 -16.83 -18.50 2.19
CA VAL A 108 -16.37 -19.21 3.39
C VAL A 108 -14.88 -19.51 3.29
N ASN A 109 -14.40 -20.02 2.15
CA ASN A 109 -12.98 -20.28 1.92
C ASN A 109 -12.13 -19.02 2.09
N SER A 110 -12.60 -17.88 1.57
CA SER A 110 -11.90 -16.60 1.71
C SER A 110 -11.79 -16.17 3.18
N GLY A 111 -12.79 -16.47 4.02
CA GLY A 111 -12.70 -16.27 5.47
C GLY A 111 -11.58 -17.11 6.10
N ASN A 112 -11.56 -18.41 5.81
CA ASN A 112 -10.54 -19.34 6.31
C ASN A 112 -9.12 -18.96 5.83
N ASP A 113 -9.01 -18.45 4.61
CA ASP A 113 -7.73 -18.01 4.05
C ASP A 113 -7.21 -16.76 4.80
N LEU A 114 -8.08 -15.81 5.18
CA LEU A 114 -7.69 -14.67 6.03
C LEU A 114 -7.19 -15.13 7.40
N GLU A 115 -7.92 -16.04 8.06
CA GLU A 115 -7.53 -16.60 9.36
C GLU A 115 -6.17 -17.31 9.29
N SER A 116 -5.93 -18.06 8.21
CA SER A 116 -4.67 -18.77 7.99
C SER A 116 -3.49 -17.81 7.80
N ILE A 117 -3.69 -16.70 7.08
CA ILE A 117 -2.67 -15.66 6.90
C ILE A 117 -2.36 -14.98 8.24
N VAL A 118 -3.38 -14.64 9.03
CA VAL A 118 -3.20 -14.06 10.37
C VAL A 118 -2.39 -15.00 11.26
N ALA A 119 -2.76 -16.28 11.32
CA ALA A 119 -2.04 -17.28 12.11
C ALA A 119 -0.58 -17.51 11.65
N ALA A 120 -0.27 -17.24 10.39
CA ALA A 120 1.11 -17.25 9.90
C ALA A 120 1.89 -16.01 10.38
N LEU A 121 1.28 -14.82 10.28
CA LEU A 121 1.88 -13.56 10.71
C LEU A 121 2.09 -13.48 12.24
N GLU A 122 1.21 -14.11 13.02
CA GLU A 122 1.33 -14.20 14.49
C GLU A 122 2.61 -14.91 14.96
N LYS A 123 3.29 -15.64 14.08
CA LYS A 123 4.57 -16.32 14.37
C LYS A 123 5.79 -15.45 14.07
N SER A 124 5.59 -14.24 13.55
CA SER A 124 6.66 -13.34 13.15
C SER A 124 6.74 -12.12 14.07
N ASP A 125 7.96 -11.79 14.47
CA ASP A 125 8.28 -10.59 15.23
C ASP A 125 8.74 -9.42 14.34
N SER A 126 8.52 -9.51 13.02
CA SER A 126 8.88 -8.40 12.13
C SER A 126 8.04 -7.14 12.43
N PRO A 127 8.62 -5.94 12.28
CA PRO A 127 7.89 -4.69 12.42
C PRO A 127 6.58 -4.64 11.63
N GLU A 128 6.61 -5.13 10.39
CA GLU A 128 5.47 -5.12 9.48
C GLU A 128 4.36 -6.07 9.94
N SER A 129 4.71 -7.28 10.39
CA SER A 129 3.75 -8.23 10.96
C SER A 129 3.14 -7.69 12.23
N LEU A 130 3.97 -7.19 13.15
CA LEU A 130 3.51 -6.63 14.41
C LEU A 130 2.58 -5.43 14.19
N TYR A 131 2.94 -4.52 13.28
CA TYR A 131 2.09 -3.38 12.93
C TYR A 131 0.79 -3.80 12.26
N PHE A 132 0.83 -4.77 11.34
CA PHE A 132 -0.37 -5.28 10.69
C PHE A 132 -1.33 -5.93 11.71
N LEU A 133 -0.82 -6.83 12.55
CA LEU A 133 -1.62 -7.53 13.57
C LEU A 133 -2.22 -6.55 14.57
N TRP A 134 -1.46 -5.53 14.98
CA TRP A 134 -2.00 -4.50 15.85
C TRP A 134 -3.05 -3.64 15.13
N SER A 135 -2.73 -3.06 13.97
CA SER A 135 -3.58 -2.05 13.32
C SER A 135 -4.81 -2.60 12.60
N GLN A 136 -4.73 -3.82 12.06
CA GLN A 136 -5.81 -4.44 11.27
C GLN A 136 -6.58 -5.50 12.04
N ILE A 137 -5.90 -6.26 12.92
CA ILE A 137 -6.52 -7.36 13.67
C ILE A 137 -6.84 -6.94 15.12
N GLY A 138 -6.21 -5.88 15.63
CA GLY A 138 -6.42 -5.40 17.00
C GLY A 138 -5.62 -6.16 18.05
N SER A 139 -4.52 -6.82 17.66
CA SER A 139 -3.68 -7.58 18.59
C SER A 139 -2.92 -6.65 19.55
N GLU A 140 -3.30 -6.70 20.82
CA GLU A 140 -2.63 -5.98 21.92
C GLU A 140 -1.23 -6.52 22.22
N GLU A 141 -1.01 -7.82 21.98
CA GLU A 141 0.31 -8.43 22.08
C GLU A 141 1.24 -7.91 20.99
N ALA A 142 0.79 -7.91 19.74
CA ALA A 142 1.56 -7.36 18.62
C ALA A 142 1.85 -5.87 18.82
N ARG A 143 0.92 -5.10 19.40
CA ARG A 143 1.16 -3.71 19.79
C ARG A 143 2.31 -3.58 20.78
N ARG A 144 2.33 -4.40 21.83
CA ARG A 144 3.42 -4.39 22.81
C ARG A 144 4.75 -4.76 22.17
N GLY A 145 4.77 -5.79 21.31
CA GLY A 145 5.96 -6.18 20.55
C GLY A 145 6.46 -5.06 19.65
N PHE A 146 5.58 -4.43 18.88
CA PHE A 146 5.93 -3.31 18.00
C PHE A 146 6.57 -2.14 18.77
N LEU A 147 6.00 -1.76 19.92
CA LEU A 147 6.52 -0.68 20.74
C LEU A 147 7.85 -1.01 21.42
N GLN A 148 8.17 -2.29 21.65
CA GLN A 148 9.49 -2.70 22.16
C GLN A 148 10.60 -2.50 21.13
N LEU A 149 10.26 -2.38 19.84
CA LEU A 149 11.21 -2.09 18.77
C LEU A 149 11.53 -0.58 18.65
N GLU A 150 10.85 0.27 19.41
CA GLU A 150 11.09 1.70 19.38
C GLU A 150 12.55 2.05 19.73
N GLY A 151 13.17 2.90 18.90
CA GLY A 151 14.57 3.31 19.05
C GLY A 151 15.58 2.31 18.47
N THR A 152 15.13 1.22 17.88
CA THR A 152 15.97 0.28 17.13
C THR A 152 15.95 0.57 15.64
N GLU A 153 16.97 0.09 14.91
CA GLU A 153 17.03 0.19 13.44
C GLU A 153 15.86 -0.53 12.74
N ALA A 154 15.18 -1.45 13.42
CA ALA A 154 14.05 -2.18 12.85
C ALA A 154 12.85 -1.26 12.51
N LEU A 155 12.71 -0.11 13.20
CA LEU A 155 11.67 0.87 12.89
C LEU A 155 12.18 2.04 12.02
N GLU A 156 13.42 1.96 11.54
CA GLU A 156 14.06 3.02 10.74
C GLU A 156 13.67 2.95 9.26
N SER A 157 12.37 3.01 9.01
CA SER A 157 11.79 3.15 7.67
C SER A 157 10.63 4.14 7.69
N ALA A 158 10.33 4.77 6.55
CA ALA A 158 9.24 5.73 6.43
C ALA A 158 7.91 5.15 6.92
N GLU A 159 7.61 3.91 6.53
CA GLU A 159 6.40 3.20 6.90
C GLU A 159 6.34 2.91 8.40
N MET A 160 7.47 2.49 9.02
CA MET A 160 7.49 2.15 10.44
C MET A 160 7.48 3.38 11.35
N GLN A 161 8.14 4.48 10.94
CA GLN A 161 8.04 5.76 11.64
C GLN A 161 6.62 6.33 11.58
N TYR A 162 5.94 6.24 10.41
CA TYR A 162 4.53 6.60 10.30
C TYR A 162 3.65 5.71 11.19
N ALA A 163 3.87 4.39 11.16
CA ALA A 163 3.16 3.44 12.02
C ALA A 163 3.29 3.78 13.51
N LEU A 164 4.50 4.10 13.96
CA LEU A 164 4.77 4.54 15.33
C LEU A 164 4.06 5.87 15.65
N ALA A 165 4.02 6.82 14.71
CA ALA A 165 3.28 8.07 14.87
C ALA A 165 1.77 7.85 15.09
N THR A 166 1.17 6.84 14.44
CA THR A 166 -0.26 6.50 14.65
C THR A 166 -0.55 6.11 16.09
N PHE A 167 0.40 5.49 16.80
CA PHE A 167 0.27 5.20 18.24
C PHE A 167 0.22 6.48 19.08
N TYR A 168 1.10 7.43 18.77
CA TYR A 168 1.29 8.63 19.58
C TYR A 168 0.29 9.75 19.29
N THR A 169 -0.45 9.69 18.17
CA THR A 169 -1.32 10.78 17.70
C THR A 169 -2.30 11.30 18.78
N SER A 170 -2.83 10.41 19.63
CA SER A 170 -3.73 10.75 20.74
C SER A 170 -3.05 10.91 22.10
N ARG A 171 -1.74 10.65 22.20
CA ARG A 171 -0.99 10.54 23.46
C ARG A 171 0.07 11.62 23.63
N ASP A 172 0.81 11.91 22.56
CA ASP A 172 1.91 12.87 22.55
C ASP A 172 2.00 13.52 21.17
N GLN A 173 1.49 14.75 21.06
CA GLN A 173 1.46 15.49 19.80
C GLN A 173 2.87 15.86 19.32
N LYS A 174 3.79 16.19 20.23
CA LYS A 174 5.14 16.59 19.87
C LYS A 174 5.91 15.40 19.30
N LYS A 175 5.80 14.23 19.95
CA LYS A 175 6.39 12.99 19.45
C LYS A 175 5.76 12.56 18.13
N THR A 176 4.44 12.70 18.00
CA THR A 176 3.74 12.45 16.72
C THR A 176 4.31 13.31 15.61
N LEU A 177 4.44 14.63 15.81
CA LEU A 177 5.03 15.53 14.83
C LEU A 177 6.44 15.09 14.43
N GLN A 178 7.30 14.78 15.42
CA GLN A 178 8.66 14.33 15.16
C GLN A 178 8.70 13.06 14.30
N LEU A 179 7.90 12.06 14.64
CA LEU A 179 7.83 10.79 13.90
C LEU A 179 7.28 10.96 12.48
N LEU A 180 6.27 11.82 12.29
CA LEU A 180 5.71 12.10 10.96
C LEU A 180 6.71 12.85 10.06
N ILE A 181 7.43 13.83 10.61
CA ILE A 181 8.51 14.52 9.87
C ILE A 181 9.61 13.53 9.50
N HIS A 182 10.04 12.72 10.46
CA HIS A 182 11.09 11.73 10.23
C HIS A 182 10.68 10.66 9.20
N ALA A 183 9.41 10.24 9.21
CA ALA A 183 8.87 9.37 8.16
C ALA A 183 9.02 9.98 6.75
N LEU A 184 8.79 11.29 6.60
CA LEU A 184 9.02 12.00 5.33
C LEU A 184 10.50 12.08 4.96
N GLU A 185 11.39 12.27 5.93
CA GLU A 185 12.84 12.30 5.70
C GLU A 185 13.38 10.94 5.21
N LEU A 186 12.77 9.83 5.67
CA LEU A 186 13.10 8.47 5.23
C LEU A 186 12.40 8.06 3.92
N THR A 187 11.44 8.86 3.44
CA THR A 187 10.65 8.52 2.26
C THR A 187 11.47 8.63 0.97
N ASN A 188 11.43 7.59 0.15
CA ASN A 188 11.92 7.66 -1.23
C ASN A 188 10.78 8.05 -2.19
N ARG A 189 11.15 8.69 -3.30
CA ARG A 189 10.21 9.27 -4.30
C ARG A 189 9.10 8.32 -4.78
N SER A 190 9.34 7.00 -4.73
CA SER A 190 8.47 5.97 -5.29
C SER A 190 7.33 5.49 -4.39
N ASN A 191 7.32 5.83 -3.10
CA ASN A 191 6.30 5.31 -2.16
C ASN A 191 5.89 6.34 -1.10
N ILE A 192 5.50 7.54 -1.53
CA ILE A 192 5.07 8.61 -0.61
C ILE A 192 3.71 8.23 0.01
N ASN A 193 3.69 8.01 1.32
CA ASN A 193 2.45 7.82 2.08
C ASN A 193 1.73 9.17 2.26
N THR A 194 0.76 9.46 1.40
CA THR A 194 0.04 10.75 1.40
C THR A 194 -0.79 11.01 2.66
N GLU A 195 -1.10 9.97 3.46
CA GLU A 195 -1.83 10.16 4.74
C GLU A 195 -0.97 10.88 5.79
N VAL A 196 0.37 10.90 5.64
CA VAL A 196 1.27 11.65 6.52
C VAL A 196 0.93 13.14 6.52
N PHE A 197 0.51 13.71 5.39
CA PHE A 197 0.20 15.14 5.28
C PHE A 197 -1.04 15.53 6.07
N LYS A 198 -2.10 14.72 6.03
CA LYS A 198 -3.29 14.91 6.87
C LYS A 198 -2.95 14.78 8.35
N SER A 199 -2.14 13.79 8.72
CA SER A 199 -1.69 13.60 10.10
C SER A 199 -0.85 14.78 10.58
N LEU A 200 0.04 15.32 9.74
CA LEU A 200 0.82 16.51 10.04
C LEU A 200 -0.08 17.74 10.21
N ALA A 201 -0.94 18.04 9.23
CA ALA A 201 -1.86 19.17 9.29
C ALA A 201 -2.74 19.15 10.55
N SER A 202 -3.34 18.00 10.86
CA SER A 202 -4.18 17.86 12.05
C SER A 202 -3.38 17.93 13.35
N THR A 203 -2.16 17.36 13.39
CA THR A 203 -1.31 17.39 14.59
C THR A 203 -0.83 18.80 14.89
N THR A 204 -0.29 19.51 13.90
CA THR A 204 0.19 20.90 14.08
C THR A 204 -0.97 21.85 14.37
N TYR A 205 -2.15 21.65 13.76
CA TYR A 205 -3.33 22.44 14.08
C TYR A 205 -3.74 22.29 15.55
N ARG A 206 -3.79 21.05 16.05
CA ARG A 206 -4.10 20.76 17.46
C ARG A 206 -3.04 21.27 18.44
N MET A 207 -1.81 21.49 17.97
CA MET A 207 -0.72 22.11 18.73
C MET A 207 -0.78 23.65 18.70
N GLY A 208 -1.76 24.25 18.00
CA GLY A 208 -1.87 25.71 17.84
C GLY A 208 -0.98 26.30 16.74
N MET A 209 -0.23 25.45 16.02
CA MET A 209 0.72 25.85 14.97
C MET A 209 -0.01 26.06 13.63
N LYS A 210 -0.97 27.01 13.61
CA LYS A 210 -1.92 27.20 12.49
C LYS A 210 -1.24 27.41 11.13
N LYS A 211 -0.12 28.16 11.09
CA LYS A 211 0.61 28.42 9.84
C LYS A 211 1.20 27.14 9.26
N GLU A 212 1.82 26.32 10.11
CA GLU A 212 2.36 25.03 9.68
C GLU A 212 1.25 24.04 9.31
N ALA A 213 0.13 24.05 10.03
CA ALA A 213 -1.05 23.25 9.67
C ALA A 213 -1.59 23.59 8.27
N TYR A 214 -1.62 24.87 7.93
CA TYR A 214 -2.01 25.30 6.58
C TYR A 214 -1.02 24.80 5.53
N VAL A 215 0.30 24.96 5.74
CA VAL A 215 1.33 24.43 4.84
C VAL A 215 1.10 22.94 4.56
N TRP A 216 0.93 22.12 5.62
CA TRP A 216 0.66 20.69 5.45
C TRP A 216 -0.67 20.39 4.76
N THR A 217 -1.68 21.24 4.93
CA THR A 217 -2.96 21.14 4.21
C THR A 217 -2.76 21.35 2.70
N MET A 218 -1.96 22.36 2.32
CA MET A 218 -1.67 22.66 0.92
C MET A 218 -0.78 21.58 0.29
N VAL A 219 0.21 21.08 1.01
CA VAL A 219 1.00 19.90 0.57
C VAL A 219 0.06 18.70 0.34
N ALA A 220 -0.88 18.43 1.26
CA ALA A 220 -1.85 17.35 1.05
C ALA A 220 -2.64 17.54 -0.27
N GLN A 221 -3.15 18.75 -0.52
CA GLN A 221 -3.89 19.07 -1.74
C GLN A 221 -3.08 18.80 -3.00
N LYS A 222 -1.80 19.19 -3.00
CA LYS A 222 -0.85 18.98 -4.11
C LYS A 222 -0.61 17.50 -4.43
N PHE A 223 -0.61 16.67 -3.39
CA PHE A 223 -0.59 15.21 -3.54
C PHE A 223 -1.98 14.59 -3.81
N ASN A 224 -2.95 15.39 -4.30
CA ASN A 224 -4.31 14.99 -4.64
C ASN A 224 -5.10 14.41 -3.46
N VAL A 225 -4.72 14.75 -2.24
CA VAL A 225 -5.49 14.38 -1.05
C VAL A 225 -6.69 15.33 -0.94
N PRO A 226 -7.93 14.82 -0.82
CA PRO A 226 -9.10 15.68 -0.66
C PRO A 226 -8.99 16.53 0.61
N ILE A 227 -9.20 17.83 0.46
CA ILE A 227 -9.20 18.82 1.55
C ILE A 227 -10.48 19.67 1.51
N ALA A 228 -10.66 20.52 2.52
CA ALA A 228 -11.76 21.49 2.56
C ALA A 228 -11.64 22.54 1.45
N SER A 229 -12.76 23.18 1.10
CA SER A 229 -12.79 24.26 0.11
C SER A 229 -12.05 25.51 0.57
N ASP A 230 -11.62 26.36 -0.36
CA ASP A 230 -10.90 27.61 -0.06
C ASP A 230 -11.64 28.50 0.95
N SER A 231 -12.98 28.61 0.84
CA SER A 231 -13.79 29.37 1.79
C SER A 231 -13.79 28.78 3.20
N GLU A 232 -13.78 27.44 3.31
CA GLU A 232 -13.71 26.75 4.61
C GLU A 232 -12.32 26.89 5.22
N LEU A 233 -11.26 26.80 4.41
CA LEU A 233 -9.89 27.04 4.85
C LEU A 233 -9.71 28.48 5.34
N GLN A 234 -10.24 29.46 4.61
CA GLN A 234 -10.20 30.86 5.02
C GLN A 234 -10.87 31.09 6.37
N LEU A 235 -12.03 30.47 6.59
CA LEU A 235 -12.74 30.53 7.87
C LEU A 235 -11.96 29.84 9.00
N LEU A 236 -11.34 28.69 8.71
CA LEU A 236 -10.62 27.88 9.69
C LEU A 236 -9.32 28.56 10.16
N TYR A 237 -8.55 29.09 9.23
CA TYR A 237 -7.22 29.65 9.48
C TYR A 237 -7.25 31.16 9.76
N GLY A 238 -8.05 31.91 9.01
CA GLY A 238 -8.32 33.33 9.26
C GLY A 238 -7.11 34.25 9.06
N PHE A 239 -6.17 33.92 8.18
CA PHE A 239 -5.01 34.77 7.89
C PHE A 239 -5.34 35.89 6.88
N ASP A 240 -4.48 36.90 6.83
CA ASP A 240 -4.47 37.88 5.74
C ASP A 240 -4.00 37.25 4.43
N LYS A 241 -4.43 37.81 3.30
CA LYS A 241 -4.10 37.30 1.96
C LYS A 241 -2.59 37.12 1.73
N SER A 242 -1.78 38.11 2.13
CA SER A 242 -0.32 38.04 1.97
C SER A 242 0.33 36.93 2.77
N VAL A 243 -0.29 36.49 3.87
CA VAL A 243 0.20 35.35 4.66
C VAL A 243 -0.15 34.05 3.96
N TYR A 244 -1.33 33.92 3.35
CA TYR A 244 -1.64 32.75 2.51
C TYR A 244 -0.66 32.60 1.36
N ASP A 245 -0.42 33.67 0.60
CA ASP A 245 0.53 33.66 -0.53
C ASP A 245 1.93 33.17 -0.08
N GLN A 246 2.41 33.63 1.09
CA GLN A 246 3.69 33.17 1.65
C GLN A 246 3.70 31.70 2.08
N LEU A 247 2.58 31.20 2.62
CA LEU A 247 2.49 29.82 3.08
C LEU A 247 2.32 28.86 1.90
N ASP A 248 1.67 29.29 0.82
CA ASP A 248 1.58 28.55 -0.44
C ASP A 248 2.97 28.38 -1.06
N ASP A 249 3.77 29.45 -1.12
CA ASP A 249 5.17 29.38 -1.58
C ASP A 249 6.02 28.39 -0.75
N ILE A 250 5.75 28.27 0.56
CA ILE A 250 6.41 27.28 1.42
C ILE A 250 5.92 25.87 1.09
N ALA A 251 4.61 25.69 0.88
CA ALA A 251 4.04 24.40 0.51
C ALA A 251 4.59 23.88 -0.83
N ASP A 252 4.80 24.77 -1.82
CA ASP A 252 5.47 24.47 -3.09
C ASP A 252 6.89 23.92 -2.85
N GLN A 253 7.69 24.61 -2.03
CA GLN A 253 9.05 24.18 -1.72
C GLN A 253 9.09 22.82 -1.00
N VAL A 254 8.12 22.58 -0.12
CA VAL A 254 8.00 21.30 0.60
C VAL A 254 7.62 20.17 -0.35
N GLU A 255 6.64 20.39 -1.23
CA GLU A 255 6.25 19.43 -2.28
C GLU A 255 7.46 19.06 -3.14
N ASP A 256 8.19 20.05 -3.66
CA ASP A 256 9.38 19.85 -4.49
C ASP A 256 10.45 19.03 -3.77
N ALA A 257 10.70 19.32 -2.49
CA ALA A 257 11.67 18.59 -1.68
C ALA A 257 11.25 17.12 -1.45
N ILE A 258 9.97 16.87 -1.21
CA ILE A 258 9.43 15.51 -1.05
C ILE A 258 9.51 14.75 -2.39
N MET A 259 9.06 15.37 -3.49
CA MET A 259 9.09 14.77 -4.83
C MET A 259 10.51 14.49 -5.32
N SER A 260 11.48 15.31 -4.91
CA SER A 260 12.89 15.10 -5.20
C SER A 260 13.60 14.18 -4.19
N GLY A 261 12.92 13.73 -3.13
CA GLY A 261 13.49 12.85 -2.11
C GLY A 261 14.63 13.52 -1.32
N THR A 262 14.60 14.84 -1.21
CA THR A 262 15.57 15.65 -0.44
C THR A 262 14.91 16.38 0.71
N PHE A 263 13.70 15.97 1.10
CA PHE A 263 12.97 16.59 2.19
C PHE A 263 13.76 16.47 3.51
N ASN A 264 13.81 17.59 4.23
CA ASN A 264 14.33 17.67 5.59
C ASN A 264 13.43 18.59 6.40
N GLY A 265 13.15 18.25 7.65
CA GLY A 265 12.26 19.04 8.52
C GLY A 265 12.70 20.50 8.69
N ALA A 266 13.97 20.83 8.48
CA ALA A 266 14.47 22.20 8.55
C ALA A 266 13.97 23.13 7.43
N ILE A 267 13.39 22.58 6.35
CA ILE A 267 12.74 23.37 5.29
C ILE A 267 11.50 24.08 5.83
N ILE A 268 10.82 23.50 6.82
CA ILE A 268 9.65 24.12 7.45
C ILE A 268 10.11 25.29 8.34
N PRO A 269 9.69 26.53 8.04
CA PRO A 269 10.09 27.68 8.84
C PRO A 269 9.57 27.60 10.27
N LYS A 270 10.38 28.03 11.24
CA LYS A 270 9.90 28.28 12.60
C LYS A 270 9.06 29.55 12.61
N PHE A 271 7.75 29.38 12.45
CA PHE A 271 6.81 30.48 12.58
C PHE A 271 6.86 31.02 14.01
N LYS A 272 7.03 32.34 14.17
CA LYS A 272 6.80 32.97 15.48
C LYS A 272 5.33 32.84 15.81
N GLU A 273 5.04 32.40 17.03
CA GLU A 273 3.69 32.51 17.60
C GLU A 273 3.35 34.01 17.66
N SER A 274 2.24 34.36 17.02
CA SER A 274 1.63 35.69 17.05
C SER A 274 0.34 35.62 17.83
#